data_AF-A0A1G0H6U9-F1
#
_entry.id   AF-A0A1G0H6U9-F1
#
_cell.length_a   1.000
_cell.length_b   1.000
_cell.length_c   1.000
_cell.angle_alpha   90.00
_cell.angle_beta   90.00
_cell.angle_gamma   90.00
#
_symmetry.space_group_name_H-M   'P 1'
#
loop_
_entity.id
_entity.type
_entity.pdbx_description
1 polymer ?
#
loop_
_entity_poly.entity_id
_entity_poly.type
_entity_poly.pdbx_seq_one_letter_code
_entity_poly.pdbx_strand_id
1 'polypeptide(L)' 'MIMTNIEITPRTAKEEIDAIARQAAGLATGLQNVAPAANKSSTSIVYLMAIAQQLATTSEQIDEFYAE' A
#
# COMPACT_ATOMS: atom_id res chain seq x y z
N MET A 1 11.61 -5.69 -30.57
CA MET A 1 11.50 -5.43 -29.13
C MET A 1 10.08 -5.77 -28.73
N ILE A 2 9.88 -6.89 -28.02
CA ILE A 2 8.54 -7.28 -27.57
C ILE A 2 8.20 -6.36 -26.40
N MET A 3 7.42 -5.31 -26.65
CA MET A 3 6.69 -4.63 -25.58
C MET A 3 5.57 -5.59 -25.18
N THR A 4 5.85 -6.44 -24.20
CA THR A 4 4.80 -7.20 -23.52
C THR A 4 4.00 -6.17 -22.75
N ASN A 5 2.90 -5.68 -23.36
CA ASN A 5 1.80 -5.11 -22.59
C ASN A 5 1.28 -6.26 -21.73
N ILE A 6 1.86 -6.41 -20.54
CA ILE A 6 1.26 -7.26 -19.51
C ILE A 6 0.00 -6.50 -19.16
N GLU A 7 -1.14 -6.92 -19.71
CA GLU A 7 -2.44 -6.52 -19.18
C GLU A 7 -2.45 -7.00 -17.73
N ILE A 8 -2.11 -6.10 -16.81
CA ILE A 8 -2.31 -6.33 -15.40
C ILE A 8 -3.82 -6.38 -15.25
N THR A 9 -4.36 -7.59 -15.11
CA THR A 9 -5.78 -7.73 -14.88
C THR A 9 -6.14 -6.95 -13.62
N PRO A 10 -7.35 -6.38 -13.53
CA PRO A 10 -7.77 -5.57 -12.37
C PRO A 10 -7.52 -6.25 -11.03
N ARG A 11 -7.72 -7.57 -11.01
CA ARG A 11 -7.45 -8.45 -9.88
C ARG A 11 -5.97 -8.48 -9.51
N THR A 12 -5.07 -8.59 -10.48
CA THR A 12 -3.62 -8.56 -10.26
C THR A 12 -3.18 -7.20 -9.73
N ALA A 13 -3.71 -6.10 -10.27
CA ALA A 13 -3.40 -4.75 -9.79
C ALA A 13 -3.86 -4.55 -8.33
N LYS A 14 -5.06 -5.03 -8.01
CA LYS A 14 -5.59 -5.03 -6.65
C LYS A 14 -4.71 -5.81 -5.68
N GLU A 15 -4.37 -7.06 -6.03
CA GLU A 15 -3.53 -7.93 -5.20
C GLU A 15 -2.15 -7.29 -4.93
N GLU A 16 -1.56 -6.63 -5.92
CA GLU A 16 -0.31 -5.89 -5.76
C GLU A 16 -0.46 -4.67 -4.84
N ILE A 17 -1.51 -3.86 -5.03
CA ILE A 17 -1.78 -2.68 -4.19
C ILE A 17 -2.02 -3.08 -2.73
N ASP A 18 -2.81 -4.13 -2.50
CA ASP A 18 -3.06 -4.69 -1.17
C ASP A 18 -1.77 -5.17 -0.50
N ALA A 19 -0.90 -5.84 -1.27
CA ALA A 19 0.39 -6.30 -0.76
C ALA A 19 1.28 -5.11 -0.34
N ILE A 20 1.35 -4.06 -1.16
CA ILE A 20 2.14 -2.86 -0.86
C ILE A 20 1.56 -2.12 0.36
N ALA A 21 0.24 -2.00 0.47
CA ALA A 21 -0.43 -1.39 1.62
C ALA A 21 -0.05 -2.11 2.93
N ARG A 22 -0.09 -3.44 2.94
CA ARG A 22 0.32 -4.26 4.09
C ARG A 22 1.80 -4.12 4.43
N GLN A 23 2.67 -4.06 3.42
CA GLN A 23 4.11 -3.85 3.62
C GLN A 23 4.40 -2.47 4.25
N ALA A 24 3.74 -1.42 3.78
CA ALA A 24 3.89 -0.07 4.33
C ALA A 24 3.43 0.01 5.80
N ALA A 25 2.27 -0.58 6.13
CA ALA A 25 1.78 -0.66 7.51
C ALA A 25 2.71 -1.50 8.42
N GLY A 26 3.21 -2.63 7.90
CA GLY A 26 4.17 -3.49 8.58
C GLY A 26 5.49 -2.76 8.86
N LEU A 27 6.00 -1.99 7.90
CA LEU A 27 7.21 -1.19 8.07
C LEU A 27 7.01 -0.06 9.09
N ALA A 28 5.86 0.64 9.05
CA ALA A 28 5.54 1.66 10.05
C ALA A 28 5.51 1.07 11.46
N THR A 29 4.88 -0.09 11.63
CA THR A 29 4.81 -0.81 12.90
C THR A 29 6.19 -1.29 13.36
N GLY A 30 6.97 -1.86 12.43
CA GLY A 30 8.34 -2.29 12.69
C GLY A 30 9.21 -1.14 13.18
N LEU A 31 9.14 0.03 12.51
CA LEU A 31 9.86 1.24 12.89
C LEU A 31 9.46 1.74 14.29
N GLN A 32 8.17 1.73 14.62
CA GLN A 32 7.69 2.07 15.97
C GLN A 32 8.28 1.13 17.04
N ASN A 33 8.45 -0.15 16.71
CA ASN A 33 8.93 -1.17 17.64
C ASN A 33 10.46 -1.14 17.82
N VAL A 34 11.23 -0.94 16.75
CA VAL A 34 12.72 -0.95 16.81
C VAL A 34 13.30 0.37 17.29
N ALA A 35 12.57 1.46 17.09
CA ALA A 35 12.97 2.78 17.54
C ALA A 35 11.81 3.46 18.27
N PRO A 36 11.50 3.09 19.52
CA PRO A 36 10.46 3.75 20.30
C PRO A 36 10.71 5.26 20.46
N ALA A 37 11.98 5.68 20.39
CA ALA A 37 12.42 7.07 20.41
C ALA A 37 12.19 7.80 19.06
N ALA A 38 12.08 7.08 17.94
CA ALA A 38 11.45 7.60 16.73
C ALA A 38 9.95 7.64 17.03
N ASN A 39 9.55 8.74 17.69
CA ASN A 39 8.20 9.02 18.16
C ASN A 39 7.14 8.57 17.14
N LYS A 40 5.95 8.16 17.60
CA LYS A 40 4.77 7.95 16.73
C LYS A 40 4.46 9.17 15.82
N SER A 41 4.99 10.35 16.17
CA SER A 41 4.97 11.57 15.35
C SER A 41 6.13 11.69 14.35
N SER A 42 6.99 10.69 14.22
CA SER A 42 8.06 10.65 13.23
C SER A 42 7.41 10.74 11.86
N THR A 43 7.79 11.77 11.11
CA THR A 43 7.24 12.07 9.79
C THR A 43 7.23 10.83 8.89
N SER A 44 8.28 10.00 8.95
CA SER A 44 8.36 8.77 8.18
C SER A 44 7.30 7.74 8.57
N ILE A 45 7.01 7.58 9.86
CA ILE A 45 5.99 6.63 10.34
C ILE A 45 4.61 7.12 9.96
N VAL A 46 4.35 8.42 10.12
CA VAL A 46 3.09 9.07 9.71
C VAL A 46 2.86 8.90 8.20
N TYR A 47 3.89 9.14 7.38
CA TYR A 47 3.79 8.95 5.93
C TYR A 47 3.57 7.50 5.53
N LEU A 48 4.28 6.54 6.14
CA LEU A 48 4.06 5.13 5.85
C LEU A 48 2.64 4.68 6.19
N MET A 49 2.07 5.16 7.31
CA MET A 49 0.67 4.86 7.66
C MET A 49 -0.32 5.54 6.70
N ALA A 50 -0.09 6.80 6.33
CA ALA A 50 -0.94 7.51 5.37
C ALA A 50 -0.92 6.84 3.98
N ILE A 51 0.26 6.42 3.51
CA ILE A 51 0.42 5.69 2.25
C ILE A 51 -0.32 4.35 2.33
N ALA A 52 -0.14 3.59 3.42
CA ALA A 52 -0.84 2.31 3.59
C ALA A 52 -2.37 2.49 3.52
N GLN A 53 -2.90 3.54 4.15
CA GLN A 53 -4.32 3.84 4.12
C GLN A 53 -4.81 4.26 2.73
N GLN A 54 -4.07 5.15 2.05
CA GLN A 54 -4.42 5.59 0.70
C GLN A 54 -4.43 4.41 -0.28
N LEU A 55 -3.45 3.51 -0.20
CA LEU A 55 -3.37 2.32 -1.05
C LEU A 55 -4.53 1.35 -0.77
N ALA A 56 -4.91 1.15 0.49
CA ALA A 56 -6.08 0.34 0.83
C ALA A 56 -7.37 0.91 0.21
N THR A 57 -7.58 2.23 0.32
CA THR A 57 -8.73 2.89 -0.32
C THR A 57 -8.69 2.76 -1.85
N THR A 58 -7.53 2.92 -2.48
CA THR A 58 -7.39 2.71 -3.93
C THR A 58 -7.73 1.27 -4.32
N SER A 59 -7.32 0.28 -3.52
CA SER A 59 -7.68 -1.13 -3.75
C SER A 59 -9.19 -1.37 -3.68
N GLU A 60 -9.89 -0.75 -2.72
CA GLU A 60 -11.35 -0.83 -2.62
C GLU A 60 -12.04 -0.18 -3.81
N GLN A 61 -11.56 0.99 -4.26
CA GLN A 61 -12.10 1.69 -5.44
C GLN A 61 -11.92 0.91 -6.74
N ILE A 62 -10.89 0.07 -6.84
CA ILE A 62 -10.74 -0.86 -7.97
C ILE A 62 -11.91 -1.85 -7.97
N ASP A 63 -12.36 -2.37 -6.84
CA ASP A 63 -13.52 -3.28 -6.81
C ASP A 63 -14.79 -2.57 -7.28
N GLU A 64 -15.00 -1.31 -6.86
CA GLU A 64 -16.16 -0.51 -7.27
C GLU A 64 -16.17 -0.25 -8.78
N PHE A 65 -15.02 0.11 -9.36
CA PHE A 65 -14.92 0.42 -10.79
C PHE A 65 -15.13 -0.80 -11.71
N TYR A 66 -14.76 -2.00 -11.26
CA TYR A 66 -14.93 -3.24 -12.06
C TYR A 66 -16.20 -4.04 -11.70
N ALA A 67 -17.00 -3.57 -10.74
CA ALA A 67 -18.30 -4.15 -10.41
C ALA A 67 -19.47 -3.54 -11.25
N GLU A 68 -19.24 -2.41 -11.93
CA GLU A 68 -20.13 -1.80 -12.94
C GLU A 68 -19.88 -2.37 -14.35
#